data_AF-A0A507W5N5-F1
#
_entry.id   AF-A0A507W5N5-F1
#
_cell.length_a   1.000
_cell.length_b   1.000
_cell.length_c   1.000
_cell.angle_alpha   90.00
_cell.angle_beta   90.00
_cell.angle_gamma   90.00
#
_symmetry.space_group_name_H-M   'P 1'
#
loop_
_entity.id
_entity.type
_entity.pdbx_description
1 polymer ?
#
loop_
_entity_poly.entity_id
_entity_poly.type
_entity_poly.pdbx_seq_one_letter_code
_entity_poly.pdbx_strand_id
1 'polypeptide(L)'
;MGVGNYLLSDAKTIYIDDESVYGVWSSEKEQFEFVECEFDYQFFYDCMIEHILELLPKSYTPVKRKFHGERRVIAENGFYDISVVDWQGYLALNVELKTADEFDPWEYHPLAVYHHEKAATRIFDSLYHCGLQLSQRASGWTSSIYQPAMAA
;
A
#
# COMPACT_ATOMS: atom_id res chain seq x y z
N MET A 1 5.00 13.04 8.20
CA MET A 1 5.48 12.62 6.87
C MET A 1 4.25 12.25 6.04
N GLY A 2 4.04 12.94 4.91
CA GLY A 2 2.86 12.77 4.05
C GLY A 2 3.17 13.16 2.59
N VAL A 3 4.44 13.06 2.23
CA VAL A 3 4.93 13.30 0.88
C VAL A 3 4.80 11.94 0.16
N GLY A 4 4.20 11.91 -1.02
CA GLY A 4 3.88 10.66 -1.76
C GLY A 4 2.39 10.45 -2.03
N ASN A 5 1.53 10.67 -1.02
CA ASN A 5 0.07 10.55 -1.18
C ASN A 5 -0.69 11.88 -1.18
N TYR A 6 0.03 13.00 -1.24
CA TYR A 6 -0.54 14.34 -1.24
C TYR A 6 -1.56 14.58 -2.37
N LEU A 7 -1.48 13.80 -3.46
CA LEU A 7 -2.33 13.91 -4.65
C LEU A 7 -3.41 12.81 -4.75
N LEU A 8 -3.53 11.93 -3.77
CA LEU A 8 -4.57 10.89 -3.74
C LEU A 8 -5.76 11.39 -2.92
N SER A 9 -6.75 11.97 -3.58
CA SER A 9 -8.01 12.42 -2.96
C SER A 9 -8.93 11.24 -2.58
N ASP A 10 -8.90 10.17 -3.38
CA ASP A 10 -9.90 9.09 -3.35
C ASP A 10 -9.27 7.72 -3.08
N ALA A 11 -8.31 7.69 -2.14
CA ALA A 11 -7.60 6.49 -1.74
C ALA A 11 -7.63 6.26 -0.22
N LYS A 12 -7.65 5.00 0.17
CA LYS A 12 -7.33 4.58 1.54
C LYS A 12 -5.90 4.08 1.54
N THR A 13 -5.09 4.56 2.48
CA THR A 13 -3.65 4.27 2.54
C THR A 13 -3.30 3.59 3.86
N ILE A 14 -2.41 2.60 3.77
CA ILE A 14 -1.62 2.12 4.88
C ILE A 14 -0.13 2.27 4.58
N TYR A 15 0.67 2.50 5.62
CA TYR A 15 2.12 2.60 5.55
C TYR A 15 2.75 1.34 6.12
N ILE A 16 3.76 0.82 5.42
CA ILE A 16 4.59 -0.30 5.83
C ILE A 16 5.99 0.29 6.09
N ASP A 17 6.53 0.09 7.28
CA ASP A 17 7.85 0.60 7.64
C ASP A 17 8.93 -0.14 6.85
N ASP A 18 9.94 0.59 6.38
CA ASP A 18 11.12 0.01 5.73
C ASP A 18 11.80 -1.01 6.63
N GLU A 19 11.81 -0.80 7.95
CA GLU A 19 12.39 -1.75 8.90
C GLU A 19 11.66 -3.11 8.90
N SER A 20 10.38 -3.14 8.52
CA SER A 20 9.63 -4.40 8.38
C SER A 20 9.98 -5.17 7.11
N VAL A 21 10.57 -4.51 6.12
CA VAL A 21 10.90 -5.08 4.81
C VAL A 21 12.39 -5.38 4.68
N TYR A 22 13.23 -4.44 5.11
CA TYR A 22 14.69 -4.48 4.93
C TYR A 22 15.45 -4.80 6.25
N GLY A 23 14.76 -4.90 7.38
CA GLY A 23 15.36 -5.14 8.71
C GLY A 23 15.73 -3.83 9.42
N VAL A 24 16.27 -3.90 10.64
CA VAL A 24 16.55 -2.70 11.44
C VAL A 24 17.67 -1.87 10.81
N TRP A 25 17.55 -0.53 10.83
CA TRP A 25 18.59 0.36 10.33
C TRP A 25 19.86 0.30 11.19
N SER A 26 21.00 -0.05 10.59
CA SER A 26 22.30 -0.02 11.25
C SER A 26 22.99 1.32 11.03
N SER A 27 23.09 2.14 12.09
CA SER A 27 23.82 3.42 12.02
C SER A 27 25.32 3.26 11.79
N GLU A 28 25.90 2.10 12.12
CA GLU A 28 27.33 1.82 11.93
C GLU A 28 27.68 1.51 10.47
N LYS A 29 26.77 0.84 9.76
CA LYS A 29 26.95 0.45 8.36
C LYS A 29 26.24 1.38 7.37
N GLU A 30 25.43 2.31 7.86
CA GLU A 30 24.55 3.16 7.06
C GLU A 30 23.68 2.35 6.08
N GLN A 31 23.18 1.20 6.52
CA GLN A 31 22.33 0.31 5.73
C GLN A 31 21.38 -0.49 6.64
N PHE A 32 20.31 -1.03 6.05
CA PHE A 32 19.41 -1.96 6.74
C PHE A 32 20.04 -3.34 6.93
N GLU A 33 19.66 -4.03 8.01
CA GLU A 33 20.25 -5.31 8.42
C GLU A 33 20.24 -6.38 7.34
N PHE A 34 19.15 -6.50 6.57
CA PHE A 34 19.03 -7.54 5.54
C PHE A 34 19.67 -7.16 4.21
N VAL A 35 20.06 -5.89 4.05
CA VAL A 35 20.66 -5.38 2.82
C VAL A 35 22.18 -5.51 2.91
N GLU A 36 22.76 -6.31 2.02
CA GLU A 36 24.20 -6.43 1.84
C GLU A 36 24.69 -5.69 0.59
N CYS A 37 23.81 -5.53 -0.42
CA CYS A 37 24.09 -4.83 -1.66
C CYS A 37 22.83 -4.15 -2.25
N GLU A 38 23.01 -3.30 -3.27
CA GLU A 38 21.89 -2.60 -3.91
C GLU A 38 20.83 -3.54 -4.51
N PHE A 39 21.21 -4.75 -4.94
CA PHE A 39 20.27 -5.73 -5.49
C PHE A 39 19.28 -6.26 -4.44
N ASP A 40 19.65 -6.24 -3.15
CA ASP A 40 18.81 -6.76 -2.09
C ASP A 40 17.58 -5.87 -1.87
N TYR A 41 17.70 -4.55 -2.04
CA TYR A 41 16.56 -3.64 -1.99
C TYR A 41 15.48 -4.04 -2.99
N GLN A 42 15.85 -4.24 -4.25
CA GLN A 42 14.91 -4.63 -5.29
C GLN A 42 14.32 -6.02 -5.03
N PHE A 43 15.13 -6.96 -4.53
CA PHE A 43 14.69 -8.31 -4.19
C PHE A 43 13.64 -8.29 -3.06
N PHE A 44 13.91 -7.64 -1.94
CA PHE A 44 12.96 -7.55 -0.82
C PHE A 44 11.71 -6.77 -1.20
N TYR A 45 11.84 -5.71 -2.00
CA TYR A 45 10.70 -4.99 -2.55
C TYR A 45 9.81 -5.94 -3.37
N ASP A 46 10.38 -6.68 -4.32
CA ASP A 46 9.59 -7.59 -5.16
C ASP A 46 8.97 -8.75 -4.34
N CYS A 47 9.68 -9.32 -3.36
CA CYS A 47 9.12 -10.32 -2.44
C CYS A 47 7.95 -9.76 -1.62
N MET A 48 8.04 -8.51 -1.16
CA MET A 48 6.96 -7.85 -0.42
C MET A 48 5.74 -7.60 -1.33
N ILE A 49 5.95 -7.19 -2.58
CA ILE A 49 4.85 -7.10 -3.55
C ILE A 49 4.20 -8.46 -3.78
N GLU A 50 4.98 -9.52 -3.98
CA GLU A 50 4.46 -10.89 -4.13
C GLU A 50 3.63 -11.31 -2.92
N HIS A 51 4.12 -11.05 -1.70
CA HIS A 51 3.40 -11.35 -0.48
C HIS A 51 2.08 -10.59 -0.36
N ILE A 52 2.06 -9.28 -0.71
CA ILE A 52 0.82 -8.50 -0.75
C ILE A 52 -0.17 -9.13 -1.73
N LEU A 53 0.28 -9.52 -2.93
CA LEU A 53 -0.56 -10.11 -3.97
C LEU A 53 -1.19 -11.43 -3.52
N GLU A 54 -0.46 -12.27 -2.76
CA GLU A 54 -0.98 -13.53 -2.22
C GLU A 54 -2.11 -13.31 -1.19
N LEU A 55 -2.07 -12.19 -0.47
CA LEU A 55 -3.04 -11.84 0.57
C LEU A 55 -4.28 -11.12 0.03
N LEU A 56 -4.23 -10.64 -1.21
CA LEU A 56 -5.38 -9.99 -1.83
C LEU A 56 -6.53 -10.97 -2.07
N PRO A 57 -7.79 -10.52 -1.96
CA PRO A 57 -8.94 -11.32 -2.36
C PRO A 57 -8.83 -11.76 -3.82
N LYS A 58 -9.30 -12.98 -4.14
CA LYS A 58 -9.27 -13.55 -5.51
C LYS A 58 -9.94 -12.71 -6.61
N SER A 59 -10.74 -11.71 -6.22
CA SER A 59 -11.32 -10.74 -7.16
C SER A 59 -10.29 -9.78 -7.75
N TYR A 60 -9.12 -9.66 -7.15
CA TYR A 60 -8.03 -8.82 -7.64
C TYR A 60 -7.16 -9.61 -8.62
N THR A 61 -6.87 -8.98 -9.74
CA THR A 61 -5.98 -9.50 -10.78
C THR A 61 -4.65 -8.77 -10.68
N PRO A 62 -3.51 -9.47 -10.56
CA PRO A 62 -2.20 -8.84 -10.60
C PRO A 62 -1.95 -8.13 -11.92
N VAL A 63 -1.37 -6.94 -11.86
CA VAL A 63 -1.03 -6.13 -13.04
C VAL A 63 0.48 -5.96 -13.12
N LYS A 64 1.02 -6.09 -14.32
CA LYS A 64 2.46 -5.86 -14.57
C LYS A 64 2.65 -4.51 -15.26
N ARG A 65 3.61 -3.72 -14.77
CA ARG A 65 4.08 -2.47 -15.40
C ARG A 65 2.99 -1.41 -15.63
N LYS A 66 2.05 -1.26 -14.69
CA LYS A 66 1.07 -0.16 -14.68
C LYS A 66 1.49 0.88 -13.64
N PHE A 67 1.61 2.13 -14.06
CA PHE A 67 2.04 3.25 -13.21
C PHE A 67 1.09 4.43 -13.36
N HIS A 68 0.80 5.12 -12.26
CA HIS A 68 -0.01 6.34 -12.24
C HIS A 68 0.82 7.48 -11.61
N GLY A 69 1.67 8.13 -12.40
CA GLY A 69 2.69 9.02 -11.84
C GLY A 69 3.77 8.22 -11.10
N GLU A 70 4.03 8.55 -9.84
CA GLU A 70 5.08 7.89 -9.02
C GLU A 70 4.63 6.57 -8.38
N ARG A 71 3.33 6.22 -8.47
CA ARG A 71 2.79 4.98 -7.90
C ARG A 71 2.76 3.83 -8.90
N ARG A 72 3.15 2.65 -8.43
CA ARG A 72 3.07 1.39 -9.18
C ARG A 72 1.78 0.68 -8.82
N VAL A 73 0.90 0.43 -9.79
CA VAL A 73 -0.28 -0.41 -9.59
C VAL A 73 0.14 -1.88 -9.67
N ILE A 74 -0.12 -2.63 -8.59
CA ILE A 74 0.28 -4.02 -8.44
C ILE A 74 -0.88 -4.99 -8.69
N ALA A 75 -2.11 -4.58 -8.42
CA ALA A 75 -3.31 -5.38 -8.67
C ALA A 75 -4.52 -4.49 -8.88
N GLU A 76 -5.55 -5.02 -9.55
CA GLU A 76 -6.78 -4.29 -9.81
C GLU A 76 -8.00 -5.21 -9.81
N ASN A 77 -9.18 -4.65 -9.58
CA ASN A 77 -10.45 -5.30 -9.90
C ASN A 77 -11.37 -4.33 -10.64
N GLY A 78 -12.67 -4.65 -10.74
CA GLY A 78 -13.65 -3.80 -11.42
C GLY A 78 -13.96 -2.47 -10.71
N PHE A 79 -13.58 -2.32 -9.44
CA PHE A 79 -13.90 -1.14 -8.62
C PHE A 79 -12.68 -0.41 -8.05
N TYR A 80 -11.56 -1.10 -7.86
CA TYR A 80 -10.40 -0.57 -7.16
C TYR A 80 -9.08 -0.92 -7.86
N ASP A 81 -8.13 0.00 -7.78
CA ASP A 81 -6.71 -0.21 -8.06
C ASP A 81 -5.94 -0.32 -6.74
N ILE A 82 -5.02 -1.26 -6.65
CA ILE A 82 -4.08 -1.41 -5.55
C ILE A 82 -2.72 -0.91 -6.02
N SER A 83 -2.22 0.15 -5.40
CA SER A 83 -0.94 0.75 -5.76
C SER A 83 0.02 0.85 -4.60
N VAL A 84 1.31 0.87 -4.91
CA VAL A 84 2.39 1.07 -3.95
C VAL A 84 3.21 2.27 -4.37
N VAL A 85 3.52 3.12 -3.41
CA VAL A 85 4.52 4.20 -3.52
C VAL A 85 5.65 3.87 -2.58
N ASP A 86 6.87 3.92 -3.10
CA ASP A 86 8.08 3.85 -2.29
C ASP A 86 8.53 5.26 -1.93
N TRP A 87 8.69 5.53 -0.63
CA TRP A 87 9.26 6.76 -0.12
C TRP A 87 10.39 6.38 0.85
N GLN A 88 11.46 7.16 0.91
CA GLN A 88 12.55 6.96 1.87
C GLN A 88 12.04 6.80 3.32
N GLY A 89 12.13 5.60 3.86
CA GLY A 89 11.72 5.24 5.21
C GLY A 89 10.35 4.56 5.32
N TYR A 90 9.55 4.47 4.24
CA TYR A 90 8.31 3.67 4.24
C TYR A 90 7.74 3.41 2.85
N LEU A 91 6.98 2.33 2.75
CA LEU A 91 6.14 2.04 1.60
C LEU A 91 4.68 2.41 1.90
N ALA A 92 4.02 3.11 0.98
CA ALA A 92 2.60 3.43 1.08
C ALA A 92 1.79 2.52 0.14
N LEU A 93 0.95 1.65 0.71
CA LEU A 93 -0.01 0.84 -0.01
C LEU A 93 -1.36 1.55 -0.06
N ASN A 94 -1.89 1.73 -1.26
CA ASN A 94 -3.11 2.47 -1.51
C ASN A 94 -4.18 1.57 -2.12
N VAL A 95 -5.41 1.71 -1.63
CA VAL A 95 -6.63 1.18 -2.24
C VAL A 95 -7.36 2.36 -2.86
N GLU A 96 -7.29 2.47 -4.18
CA GLU A 96 -7.80 3.59 -4.96
C GLU A 96 -9.12 3.24 -5.63
N LEU A 97 -10.06 4.19 -5.69
CA LEU A 97 -11.27 4.04 -6.49
C LEU A 97 -10.96 4.15 -7.98
N LYS A 98 -11.47 3.21 -8.78
CA LYS A 98 -11.45 3.32 -10.24
C LYS A 98 -12.54 4.26 -10.72
N THR A 99 -12.19 5.12 -11.67
CA THR A 99 -13.16 5.94 -12.38
C THR A 99 -14.11 5.03 -13.18
N ALA A 100 -15.40 5.36 -13.14
CA ALA A 100 -16.46 4.61 -13.80
C ALA A 100 -16.39 4.75 -15.32
N ASP A 101 -15.92 5.91 -15.79
CA ASP A 101 -15.64 6.20 -17.19
C ASP A 101 -14.22 6.77 -17.31
N GLU A 102 -13.49 6.38 -18.35
CA GLU A 102 -12.20 6.98 -18.71
C GLU A 102 -12.39 8.40 -19.27
N PHE A 103 -13.57 8.70 -19.82
CA PHE A 103 -13.91 10.01 -20.36
C PHE A 103 -14.40 11.01 -19.30
N ASP A 104 -14.88 10.53 -18.15
CA ASP A 104 -15.31 11.34 -17.01
C ASP A 104 -14.53 10.93 -15.73
N PRO A 105 -13.29 11.42 -15.56
CA PRO A 105 -12.35 10.97 -14.53
C PRO A 105 -12.74 11.35 -13.08
N TRP A 106 -13.94 11.89 -12.87
CA TRP A 106 -14.47 12.31 -11.57
C TRP A 106 -15.70 11.50 -11.14
N GLU A 107 -16.19 10.60 -12.00
CA GLU A 107 -17.33 9.75 -11.67
C GLU A 107 -16.84 8.39 -11.18
N TYR A 108 -17.23 8.04 -9.94
CA TYR A 108 -16.91 6.75 -9.34
C TYR A 108 -18.18 5.90 -9.24
N HIS A 109 -18.04 4.59 -9.40
CA HIS A 109 -19.18 3.69 -9.24
C HIS A 109 -19.74 3.82 -7.79
N PRO A 110 -21.05 4.11 -7.58
CA PRO A 110 -21.59 4.39 -6.25
C PRO A 110 -21.37 3.27 -5.24
N LEU A 111 -21.44 2.01 -5.68
CA LEU A 111 -21.15 0.85 -4.84
C LEU A 111 -19.67 0.78 -4.41
N ALA A 112 -18.75 1.24 -5.26
CA ALA A 112 -17.33 1.27 -4.92
C ALA A 112 -17.07 2.32 -3.83
N VAL A 113 -17.65 3.52 -3.99
CA VAL A 113 -17.56 4.58 -2.98
C VAL A 113 -18.14 4.12 -1.64
N TYR A 114 -19.35 3.52 -1.66
CA TYR A 114 -20.03 3.09 -0.45
C TYR A 114 -19.27 1.99 0.32
N HIS A 115 -18.56 1.11 -0.39
CA HIS A 115 -17.82 0.00 0.22
C HIS A 115 -16.31 0.23 0.34
N HIS A 116 -15.80 1.41 -0.03
CA HIS A 116 -14.36 1.68 -0.14
C HIS A 116 -13.62 1.42 1.18
N GLU A 117 -14.14 1.97 2.28
CA GLU A 117 -13.55 1.78 3.61
C GLU A 117 -13.52 0.30 4.00
N LYS A 118 -14.65 -0.40 3.87
CA LYS A 118 -14.75 -1.82 4.19
C LYS A 118 -13.81 -2.68 3.34
N ALA A 119 -13.66 -2.36 2.06
CA ALA A 119 -12.75 -3.05 1.15
C ALA A 119 -11.29 -2.83 1.56
N ALA A 120 -10.91 -1.60 1.88
CA ALA A 120 -9.57 -1.25 2.32
C ALA A 120 -9.21 -1.91 3.65
N THR A 121 -10.07 -1.78 4.68
CA THR A 121 -9.88 -2.40 5.98
C THR A 121 -9.68 -3.91 5.87
N ARG A 122 -10.45 -4.60 5.01
CA ARG A 122 -10.27 -6.04 4.80
C ARG A 122 -8.89 -6.40 4.27
N ILE A 123 -8.32 -5.59 3.38
CA ILE A 123 -6.96 -5.80 2.86
C ILE A 123 -5.93 -5.51 3.95
N PHE A 124 -6.09 -4.40 4.68
CA PHE A 124 -5.16 -3.99 5.72
C PHE A 124 -5.16 -4.95 6.92
N ASP A 125 -6.32 -5.48 7.31
CA ASP A 125 -6.44 -6.50 8.35
C ASP A 125 -5.71 -7.79 7.96
N SER A 126 -5.85 -8.24 6.69
CA SER A 126 -5.09 -9.40 6.19
C SER A 126 -3.58 -9.19 6.32
N LEU A 127 -3.09 -8.01 5.92
CA LEU A 127 -1.67 -7.66 6.01
C LEU A 127 -1.18 -7.59 7.46
N TYR A 128 -1.99 -7.01 8.35
CA TYR A 128 -1.69 -6.93 9.78
C TYR A 128 -1.56 -8.33 10.40
N HIS A 129 -2.49 -9.24 10.07
CA HIS A 129 -2.48 -10.61 10.60
C HIS A 129 -1.31 -11.46 10.08
N CYS A 130 -0.65 -11.06 9.00
CA CYS A 130 0.58 -11.68 8.52
C CYS A 130 1.85 -11.22 9.25
N GLY A 131 1.71 -10.32 10.22
CA GLY A 131 2.81 -9.87 11.08
C GLY A 131 3.55 -8.63 10.57
N LEU A 132 3.03 -7.97 9.52
CA LEU A 132 3.57 -6.69 9.08
C LEU A 132 3.27 -5.59 10.09
N GLN A 133 4.26 -4.76 10.40
CA GLN A 133 4.02 -3.57 11.20
C GLN A 133 3.43 -2.48 10.30
N LEU A 134 2.15 -2.23 10.49
CA LEU A 134 1.38 -1.28 9.71
C LEU A 134 1.16 0.01 10.49
N SER A 135 1.28 1.14 9.81
CA SER A 135 0.94 2.46 10.32
C SER A 135 -0.12 3.11 9.44
N GLN A 136 -1.00 3.89 10.04
CA GLN A 136 -2.00 4.68 9.32
C GLN A 136 -1.84 6.16 9.63
N ARG A 137 -2.36 7.02 8.74
CA ARG A 137 -2.32 8.46 8.95
C ARG A 137 -3.22 8.84 10.13
N ALA A 138 -2.64 9.54 11.11
CA ALA A 138 -3.38 10.06 12.26
C ALA A 138 -3.71 11.56 12.09
N SER A 139 -2.82 12.33 11.46
CA SER A 139 -3.03 13.75 11.20
C SER A 139 -2.32 14.23 9.93
N GLY A 140 -2.30 15.54 9.70
CA GLY A 140 -1.50 16.17 8.65
C GLY A 140 -0.01 15.78 8.70
N TRP A 141 0.51 15.51 9.90
CA TRP A 141 1.96 15.40 10.15
C TRP A 141 2.38 14.09 10.80
N THR A 142 1.44 13.35 11.40
CA THR A 142 1.71 12.15 12.21
C THR A 142 1.01 10.91 11.68
N SER A 143 1.63 9.75 11.92
CA SER A 143 1.05 8.43 11.78
C SER A 143 0.82 7.81 13.16
N SER A 144 -0.07 6.82 13.22
CA SER A 144 -0.29 5.96 14.38
C SER A 144 -0.22 4.50 13.94
N ILE A 145 0.10 3.60 14.88
CA ILE A 145 0.02 2.16 14.64
C ILE A 145 -1.38 1.79 14.15
N TYR A 146 -1.45 0.96 13.12
CA TYR A 146 -2.71 0.42 12.62
C TYR A 146 -3.33 -0.50 13.66
N GLN A 147 -4.62 -0.31 13.91
CA GLN A 147 -5.39 -1.20 14.76
C GLN A 147 -6.40 -1.92 13.85
N PRO A 148 -6.35 -3.25 13.75
CA PRO A 148 -7.30 -3.98 12.93
C PRO A 148 -8.71 -3.78 13.44
N ALA A 149 -9.70 -3.83 12.55
CA ALA A 149 -11.08 -3.78 12.98
C ALA A 149 -11.37 -4.99 13.89
N MET A 150 -11.98 -4.76 15.06
CA MET A 150 -12.43 -5.86 15.91
C MET A 150 -13.37 -6.74 15.10
N ALA A 151 -13.06 -8.03 14.97
CA ALA A 151 -13.90 -9.00 14.28
C ALA A 151 -15.32 -8.94 14.86
N ALA A 152 -16.26 -8.41 14.06
CA ALA A 152 -17.68 -8.38 14.36
C ALA A 152 -18.37 -9.65 13.85
#